data_AF-A0A2K9MJA6-F1
#
_entry.id   AF-A0A2K9MJA6-F1
#
_cell.length_a   1.000
_cell.length_b   1.000
_cell.length_c   1.000
_cell.angle_alpha   90.00
_cell.angle_beta   90.00
_cell.angle_gamma   90.00
#
_symmetry.space_group_name_H-M   'P 1'
#
loop_
_entity.id
_entity.type
_entity.pdbx_description
1 polymer ?
#
loop_
_entity_poly.entity_id
_entity_poly.type
_entity_poly.pdbx_seq_one_letter_code
_entity_poly.pdbx_strand_id
1 'polypeptide(L)'
;MQQVVAKVEADNARQVEIFKDLHEHPELGFMETRTAGVLAQELEALGFDVQTGIGKTGVVATLTNGPGPTVMYRADMDANAVEEATGLPYASKVRAKRADGTESPVAQANHLAVPLRDLLGEKNVVTEFPPATGSEDVHLLLGDYTDVPFNFLIVGVADPDVFAAALKEGKQMPYSAHNPNFIVDLAAIPVGTKIATVAMLNLLAKEAAP
;
A
#
# COMPACT_ATOMS: atom_id res chain seq x y z
N MET A 1 -4.25 -20.40 -5.33
CA MET A 1 -3.93 -19.16 -6.07
C MET A 1 -5.09 -18.70 -6.97
N GLN A 2 -5.32 -19.28 -8.16
CA GLN A 2 -6.28 -18.77 -9.17
C GLN A 2 -7.68 -18.38 -8.63
N GLN A 3 -8.32 -19.23 -7.82
CA GLN A 3 -9.66 -18.92 -7.25
C GLN A 3 -9.68 -17.68 -6.34
N VAL A 4 -8.56 -17.31 -5.72
CA VAL A 4 -8.45 -16.10 -4.89
C VAL A 4 -8.21 -14.88 -5.78
N VAL A 5 -7.38 -15.01 -6.82
CA VAL A 5 -7.17 -13.96 -7.83
C VAL A 5 -8.50 -13.59 -8.50
N ALA A 6 -9.31 -14.57 -8.89
CA ALA A 6 -10.64 -14.34 -9.47
C ALA A 6 -11.63 -13.66 -8.48
N LYS A 7 -11.49 -13.90 -7.17
CA LYS A 7 -12.27 -13.18 -6.13
C LYS A 7 -11.82 -11.72 -6.00
N VAL A 8 -10.53 -11.44 -6.05
CA VAL A 8 -9.99 -10.07 -6.08
C VAL A 8 -10.50 -9.33 -7.33
N GLU A 9 -10.50 -9.99 -8.49
CA GLU A 9 -11.00 -9.41 -9.75
C GLU A 9 -12.48 -9.03 -9.73
N ALA A 10 -13.31 -9.81 -9.05
CA ALA A 10 -14.73 -9.50 -8.88
C ALA A 10 -14.99 -8.28 -7.97
N ASP A 11 -14.02 -7.90 -7.13
CA ASP A 11 -14.10 -6.82 -6.15
C ASP A 11 -13.37 -5.53 -6.60
N ASN A 12 -12.72 -5.55 -7.78
CA ASN A 12 -11.97 -4.43 -8.36
C ASN A 12 -12.69 -3.07 -8.29
N ALA A 13 -14.00 -3.03 -8.52
CA ALA A 13 -14.77 -1.79 -8.52
C ALA A 13 -14.80 -1.14 -7.12
N ARG A 14 -15.03 -1.93 -6.06
CA ARG A 14 -15.04 -1.43 -4.68
C ARG A 14 -13.65 -0.91 -4.28
N GLN A 15 -12.59 -1.64 -4.65
CA GLN A 15 -11.20 -1.23 -4.39
C GLN A 15 -10.87 0.12 -5.04
N VAL A 16 -11.32 0.35 -6.28
CA VAL A 16 -11.09 1.61 -7.01
C VAL A 16 -11.90 2.77 -6.42
N GLU A 17 -13.15 2.57 -6.01
CA GLU A 17 -13.93 3.65 -5.38
C GLU A 17 -13.44 3.98 -3.95
N ILE A 18 -13.04 2.99 -3.14
CA ILE A 18 -12.40 3.24 -1.82
C ILE A 18 -11.11 4.04 -2.01
N PHE A 19 -10.27 3.67 -2.98
CA PHE A 19 -9.04 4.41 -3.26
C PHE A 19 -9.33 5.88 -3.58
N LYS A 20 -10.31 6.18 -4.44
CA LYS A 20 -10.68 7.57 -4.76
C LYS A 20 -11.17 8.32 -3.53
N ASP A 21 -12.07 7.72 -2.74
CA ASP A 21 -12.60 8.37 -1.54
C ASP A 21 -11.49 8.72 -0.53
N LEU A 22 -10.50 7.85 -0.34
CA LEU A 22 -9.34 8.13 0.51
C LEU A 22 -8.39 9.17 -0.12
N HIS A 23 -8.11 9.09 -1.43
CA HIS A 23 -7.20 10.00 -2.15
C HIS A 23 -7.78 11.42 -2.30
N GLU A 24 -9.11 11.56 -2.43
CA GLU A 24 -9.80 12.86 -2.47
C GLU A 24 -9.90 13.51 -1.07
N HIS A 25 -9.84 12.72 0.00
CA HIS A 25 -10.00 13.18 1.39
C HIS A 25 -8.86 12.75 2.35
N PRO A 26 -7.58 13.06 2.04
CA PRO A 26 -6.45 12.63 2.84
C PRO A 26 -6.33 13.36 4.19
N GLU A 27 -5.78 12.67 5.17
CA GLU A 27 -5.52 13.15 6.53
C GLU A 27 -4.05 12.90 6.93
N LEU A 28 -3.50 13.70 7.85
CA LEU A 28 -2.13 13.56 8.36
C LEU A 28 -2.02 12.52 9.47
N GLY A 29 -0.88 11.84 9.54
CA GLY A 29 -0.50 10.92 10.61
C GLY A 29 -0.85 11.37 12.04
N PHE A 30 -1.45 10.46 12.80
CA PHE A 30 -2.09 10.65 14.11
C PHE A 30 -3.32 11.56 14.12
N MET A 31 -3.92 11.85 12.96
CA MET A 31 -5.15 12.65 12.80
C MET A 31 -6.18 12.01 11.85
N GLU A 32 -5.82 10.94 11.14
CA GLU A 32 -6.54 10.15 10.12
C GLU A 32 -7.81 9.44 10.62
N THR A 33 -8.74 10.22 11.16
CA THR A 33 -9.94 9.78 11.86
C THR A 33 -11.03 9.33 10.88
N ARG A 34 -11.20 10.00 9.75
CA ARG A 34 -12.16 9.59 8.71
C ARG A 34 -11.67 8.32 8.00
N THR A 35 -10.39 8.30 7.65
CA THR A 35 -9.70 7.19 6.96
C THR A 35 -9.76 5.91 7.78
N ALA A 36 -9.41 5.98 9.08
CA ALA A 36 -9.58 4.87 10.01
C ALA A 36 -11.04 4.40 10.10
N GLY A 37 -12.00 5.33 10.12
CA GLY A 37 -13.44 5.02 10.13
C GLY A 37 -13.93 4.28 8.88
N VAL A 38 -13.49 4.69 7.69
CA VAL A 38 -13.80 4.01 6.42
C VAL A 38 -13.19 2.61 6.39
N LEU A 39 -11.91 2.49 6.73
CA LEU A 39 -11.22 1.20 6.73
C LEU A 39 -11.82 0.22 7.75
N ALA A 40 -12.22 0.69 8.93
CA ALA A 40 -12.93 -0.14 9.90
C ALA A 40 -14.27 -0.66 9.35
N GLN A 41 -15.09 0.20 8.76
CA GLN A 41 -16.39 -0.19 8.18
C GLN A 41 -16.25 -1.21 7.03
N GLU A 42 -15.27 -1.02 6.15
CA GLU A 42 -14.99 -1.95 5.05
C GLU A 42 -14.45 -3.31 5.55
N LEU A 43 -13.70 -3.33 6.66
CA LEU A 43 -13.20 -4.58 7.27
C LEU A 43 -14.31 -5.31 8.05
N GLU A 44 -15.17 -4.60 8.78
CA GLU A 44 -16.38 -5.15 9.41
C GLU A 44 -17.32 -5.76 8.35
N ALA A 45 -17.55 -5.06 7.23
CA ALA A 45 -18.38 -5.54 6.13
C ALA A 45 -17.83 -6.81 5.44
N LEU A 46 -16.50 -7.02 5.50
CA LEU A 46 -15.83 -8.24 5.04
C LEU A 46 -15.82 -9.37 6.09
N GLY A 47 -16.35 -9.14 7.30
CA GLY A 47 -16.50 -10.15 8.35
C GLY A 47 -15.30 -10.31 9.28
N PHE A 48 -14.45 -9.29 9.41
CA PHE A 48 -13.37 -9.26 10.40
C PHE A 48 -13.89 -8.84 11.78
N ASP A 49 -13.24 -9.29 12.85
CA ASP A 49 -13.31 -8.67 14.19
C ASP A 49 -12.39 -7.44 14.19
N VAL A 50 -12.95 -6.24 14.43
CA VAL A 50 -12.24 -4.97 14.22
C VAL A 50 -12.10 -4.19 15.53
N GLN A 51 -10.88 -3.72 15.79
CA GLN A 51 -10.53 -2.90 16.94
C GLN A 51 -9.93 -1.58 16.46
N THR A 52 -10.54 -0.47 16.87
CA THR A 52 -10.16 0.90 16.48
C THR A 52 -9.57 1.67 17.67
N GLY A 53 -8.81 2.73 17.39
CA GLY A 53 -8.28 3.63 18.43
C GLY A 53 -6.89 3.25 18.93
N ILE A 54 -6.27 2.22 18.35
CA ILE A 54 -4.92 1.78 18.69
C ILE A 54 -3.93 2.88 18.29
N GLY A 55 -3.24 3.49 19.25
CA GLY A 55 -2.38 4.65 18.96
C GLY A 55 -3.13 5.91 18.50
N LYS A 56 -4.41 6.07 18.90
CA LYS A 56 -5.43 7.06 18.47
C LYS A 56 -6.25 6.66 17.24
N THR A 57 -5.58 6.30 16.16
CA THR A 57 -6.18 6.18 14.81
C THR A 57 -6.01 4.79 14.20
N GLY A 58 -5.08 3.99 14.70
CA GLY A 58 -4.82 2.64 14.19
C GLY A 58 -6.04 1.71 14.31
N VAL A 59 -6.24 0.94 13.24
CA VAL A 59 -7.25 -0.11 13.09
C VAL A 59 -6.54 -1.46 13.03
N VAL A 60 -6.96 -2.41 13.85
CA VAL A 60 -6.52 -3.80 13.83
C VAL A 60 -7.71 -4.69 13.52
N ALA A 61 -7.62 -5.51 12.48
CA ALA A 61 -8.70 -6.38 12.03
C ALA A 61 -8.24 -7.85 11.99
N THR A 62 -8.99 -8.73 12.64
CA THR A 62 -8.67 -10.15 12.80
C THR A 62 -9.72 -11.01 12.11
N LEU A 63 -9.29 -11.94 11.25
CA LEU A 63 -10.16 -12.95 10.63
C LEU A 63 -9.70 -14.35 11.03
N THR A 64 -10.47 -15.00 11.91
CA THR A 64 -10.18 -16.36 12.41
C THR A 64 -10.86 -17.41 11.54
N ASN A 65 -10.09 -18.33 10.97
CA ASN A 65 -10.57 -19.40 10.08
C ASN A 65 -10.10 -20.80 10.53
N GLY A 66 -10.33 -21.13 11.81
CA GLY A 66 -9.89 -22.40 12.41
C GLY A 66 -8.39 -22.47 12.72
N PRO A 67 -7.86 -23.66 13.08
CA PRO A 67 -6.45 -23.83 13.43
C PRO A 67 -5.53 -23.75 12.20
N GLY A 68 -4.46 -22.97 12.29
CA GLY A 68 -3.44 -22.85 11.24
C GLY A 68 -2.37 -21.80 11.56
N PRO A 69 -1.44 -21.52 10.64
CA PRO A 69 -0.49 -20.41 10.76
C PRO A 69 -1.20 -19.06 10.81
N THR A 70 -0.70 -18.14 11.64
CA THR A 70 -1.13 -16.73 11.67
C THR A 70 -0.17 -15.89 10.85
N VAL A 71 -0.68 -15.00 10.00
CA VAL A 71 0.13 -14.01 9.26
C VAL A 71 -0.53 -12.64 9.38
N MET A 72 0.29 -11.62 9.64
CA MET A 72 -0.12 -10.23 9.78
C MET A 72 0.13 -9.47 8.47
N TYR A 73 -0.79 -8.59 8.08
CA TYR A 73 -0.58 -7.59 7.04
C TYR A 73 -0.66 -6.21 7.67
N ARG A 74 0.30 -5.33 7.36
CA ARG A 74 0.30 -3.91 7.78
C ARG A 74 0.32 -3.05 6.53
N ALA A 75 -0.63 -2.14 6.44
CA ALA A 75 -0.59 -1.00 5.54
C ALA A 75 -0.45 0.29 6.38
N ASP A 76 0.21 1.29 5.82
CA ASP A 76 0.01 2.70 6.17
C ASP A 76 -1.41 3.12 5.75
N MET A 77 -1.91 4.20 6.35
CA MET A 77 -3.17 4.83 5.92
C MET A 77 -3.13 6.37 6.01
N ASP A 78 -2.13 6.91 6.72
CA ASP A 78 -1.84 8.31 6.77
C ASP A 78 -1.29 8.79 5.42
N ALA A 79 -1.90 9.84 4.88
CA ALA A 79 -1.29 10.64 3.84
C ALA A 79 -0.30 11.61 4.49
N ASN A 80 0.54 12.27 3.69
CA ASN A 80 1.35 13.34 4.21
C ASN A 80 1.48 14.53 3.25
N ALA A 81 1.66 15.72 3.81
CA ALA A 81 1.28 16.98 3.16
C ALA A 81 2.29 17.48 2.13
N VAL A 82 2.26 16.90 0.92
CA VAL A 82 2.55 17.67 -0.30
C VAL A 82 1.28 18.39 -0.75
N GLU A 83 1.44 19.48 -1.50
CA GLU A 83 0.39 19.91 -2.43
C GLU A 83 0.47 19.02 -3.68
N GLU A 84 -0.65 18.39 -4.05
CA GLU A 84 -0.69 17.47 -5.19
C GLU A 84 -0.67 18.25 -6.52
N ALA A 85 0.39 18.04 -7.30
CA ALA A 85 0.66 18.74 -8.55
C ALA A 85 0.22 17.97 -9.81
N THR A 86 -0.58 16.92 -9.65
CA THR A 86 -0.94 15.97 -10.74
C THR A 86 -1.94 16.53 -11.75
N GLY A 87 -2.87 17.39 -11.30
CA GLY A 87 -4.02 17.85 -12.08
C GLY A 87 -5.07 16.76 -12.39
N LEU A 88 -5.04 15.62 -11.70
CA LEU A 88 -6.00 14.53 -11.90
C LEU A 88 -7.42 14.93 -11.43
N PRO A 89 -8.50 14.33 -11.98
CA PRO A 89 -9.88 14.68 -11.59
C PRO A 89 -10.16 14.46 -10.10
N TYR A 90 -9.55 13.42 -9.52
CA TYR A 90 -9.62 13.00 -8.12
C TYR A 90 -8.43 13.51 -7.27
N ALA A 91 -7.64 14.46 -7.78
CA ALA A 91 -6.50 15.00 -7.04
C ALA A 91 -6.95 15.70 -5.74
N SER A 92 -6.19 15.46 -4.66
CA SER A 92 -6.41 16.05 -3.35
C SER A 92 -6.36 17.57 -3.40
N LYS A 93 -7.26 18.19 -2.65
CA LYS A 93 -7.31 19.65 -2.40
C LYS A 93 -7.20 19.97 -0.90
N VAL A 94 -6.89 18.96 -0.08
CA VAL A 94 -6.83 19.10 1.38
C VAL A 94 -5.44 19.57 1.80
N ARG A 95 -5.39 20.65 2.59
CA ARG A 95 -4.22 21.06 3.36
C ARG A 95 -4.49 20.80 4.84
N ALA A 96 -3.48 20.31 5.54
CA ALA A 96 -3.58 19.90 6.92
C ALA A 96 -2.34 20.33 7.70
N LYS A 97 -2.55 20.75 8.96
CA LYS A 97 -1.51 21.28 9.84
C LYS A 97 -1.03 20.22 10.82
N ARG A 98 0.29 20.09 10.93
CA ARG A 98 0.99 19.35 11.97
C ARG A 98 0.81 20.04 13.33
N ALA A 99 1.11 19.31 14.41
CA ALA A 99 0.96 19.80 15.79
C ALA A 99 1.83 21.03 16.15
N ASP A 100 2.87 21.32 15.36
CA ASP A 100 3.73 22.52 15.45
C ASP A 100 3.25 23.69 14.57
N GLY A 101 2.22 23.47 13.74
CA GLY A 101 1.68 24.43 12.78
C GLY A 101 2.24 24.34 11.35
N THR A 102 3.12 23.37 11.05
CA THR A 102 3.75 23.19 9.72
C THR A 102 2.99 22.20 8.80
N GLU A 103 3.39 22.09 7.53
CA GLU A 103 2.81 21.19 6.50
C GLU A 103 3.97 20.57 5.67
N SER A 104 4.08 19.23 5.49
CA SER A 104 5.11 18.51 4.66
C SER A 104 4.87 16.98 4.51
N PRO A 105 5.56 16.22 3.61
CA PRO A 105 5.25 14.82 3.19
C PRO A 105 6.30 13.69 3.49
N VAL A 106 6.04 12.40 3.13
CA VAL A 106 6.71 11.16 3.66
C VAL A 106 6.68 9.88 2.76
N ALA A 107 7.59 8.90 3.04
CA ALA A 107 7.62 7.43 2.77
C ALA A 107 8.52 6.80 1.63
N GLN A 108 8.58 5.44 1.58
CA GLN A 108 9.28 4.45 0.68
C GLN A 108 9.09 3.00 1.30
N ALA A 109 9.74 1.81 1.08
CA ALA A 109 10.34 0.95 0.01
C ALA A 109 10.94 -0.35 0.69
N ASN A 110 11.26 -1.53 0.09
CA ASN A 110 10.75 -2.38 -1.03
C ASN A 110 11.50 -3.78 -1.07
N HIS A 111 10.83 -4.96 -1.03
CA HIS A 111 11.45 -6.32 -1.15
C HIS A 111 10.49 -7.43 -1.70
N LEU A 112 10.40 -7.75 -3.02
CA LEU A 112 9.52 -8.87 -3.48
C LEU A 112 9.86 -9.58 -4.84
N ALA A 113 11.04 -9.40 -5.42
CA ALA A 113 11.36 -9.71 -6.83
C ALA A 113 10.86 -11.03 -7.47
N VAL A 114 10.93 -12.18 -6.77
CA VAL A 114 10.73 -13.51 -7.40
C VAL A 114 9.26 -13.85 -7.68
N PRO A 115 8.35 -13.94 -6.69
CA PRO A 115 6.94 -14.31 -6.93
C PRO A 115 6.17 -13.31 -7.81
N LEU A 116 6.69 -12.08 -7.96
CA LEU A 116 6.16 -11.10 -8.92
C LEU A 116 6.35 -11.54 -10.37
N ARG A 117 7.44 -12.24 -10.71
CA ARG A 117 7.74 -12.65 -12.11
C ARG A 117 6.76 -13.70 -12.61
N ASP A 118 6.35 -14.62 -11.75
CA ASP A 118 5.34 -15.65 -12.07
C ASP A 118 3.94 -15.04 -12.27
N LEU A 119 3.63 -13.95 -11.54
CA LEU A 119 2.33 -13.27 -11.60
C LEU A 119 2.22 -12.26 -12.75
N LEU A 120 3.28 -11.48 -12.99
CA LEU A 120 3.28 -10.34 -13.90
C LEU A 120 3.99 -10.63 -15.24
N GLY A 121 4.78 -11.69 -15.30
CA GLY A 121 5.67 -12.01 -16.41
C GLY A 121 7.05 -11.34 -16.27
N GLU A 122 8.12 -12.07 -16.62
CA GLU A 122 9.51 -11.69 -16.36
C GLU A 122 9.88 -10.27 -16.83
N LYS A 123 9.45 -9.88 -18.05
CA LYS A 123 9.70 -8.55 -18.62
C LYS A 123 9.06 -7.37 -17.86
N ASN A 124 8.13 -7.65 -16.95
CA ASN A 124 7.37 -6.64 -16.20
C ASN A 124 7.88 -6.48 -14.75
N VAL A 125 8.99 -7.13 -14.37
CA VAL A 125 9.57 -7.04 -13.01
C VAL A 125 11.03 -6.61 -13.08
N VAL A 126 11.26 -5.30 -12.96
CA VAL A 126 12.60 -4.71 -12.89
C VAL A 126 13.21 -4.98 -11.51
N THR A 127 14.39 -5.59 -11.49
CA THR A 127 15.17 -5.85 -10.26
C THR A 127 16.43 -5.00 -10.15
N GLU A 128 16.81 -4.30 -11.21
CA GLU A 128 17.93 -3.35 -11.23
C GLU A 128 17.42 -1.96 -10.85
N PHE A 129 17.20 -1.77 -9.55
CA PHE A 129 16.78 -0.49 -8.98
C PHE A 129 17.86 0.01 -7.99
N PRO A 130 18.26 1.30 -8.03
CA PRO A 130 19.28 1.81 -7.12
C PRO A 130 18.81 1.77 -5.66
N PRO A 131 19.71 1.61 -4.67
CA PRO A 131 19.34 1.63 -3.26
C PRO A 131 18.58 2.89 -2.88
N ALA A 132 17.40 2.71 -2.29
CA ALA A 132 16.59 3.74 -1.67
C ALA A 132 16.44 3.43 -0.18
N THR A 133 16.19 4.47 0.62
CA THR A 133 15.65 4.30 1.97
C THR A 133 14.24 3.68 1.92
N GLY A 134 13.69 3.29 3.08
CA GLY A 134 12.28 2.92 3.23
C GLY A 134 11.43 4.08 3.75
N SER A 135 10.18 3.80 4.13
CA SER A 135 9.47 4.67 5.08
C SER A 135 10.31 4.79 6.34
N GLU A 136 10.33 5.98 6.94
CA GLU A 136 11.10 6.32 8.11
C GLU A 136 10.91 5.29 9.24
N ASP A 137 9.70 4.78 9.44
CA ASP A 137 9.35 3.83 10.50
C ASP A 137 9.48 2.36 10.09
N VAL A 138 9.85 2.05 8.83
CA VAL A 138 9.91 0.64 8.35
C VAL A 138 10.87 -0.22 9.18
N HIS A 139 11.92 0.39 9.73
CA HIS A 139 12.90 -0.27 10.57
C HIS A 139 12.37 -0.64 11.96
N LEU A 140 11.29 0.01 12.44
CA LEU A 140 10.64 -0.28 13.71
C LEU A 140 9.71 -1.49 13.64
N LEU A 141 9.27 -1.89 12.43
CA LEU A 141 8.31 -2.99 12.22
C LEU A 141 8.85 -4.37 12.61
N LEU A 142 10.18 -4.56 12.62
CA LEU A 142 10.81 -5.81 13.05
C LEU A 142 11.25 -5.78 14.51
N GLY A 143 11.76 -4.66 15.02
CA GLY A 143 12.26 -4.56 16.39
C GLY A 143 13.29 -5.65 16.71
N ASP A 144 13.04 -6.44 17.76
CA ASP A 144 13.88 -7.58 18.16
C ASP A 144 13.65 -8.85 17.30
N TYR A 145 12.57 -8.93 16.51
CA TYR A 145 12.13 -10.11 15.75
C TYR A 145 12.91 -10.30 14.43
N THR A 146 14.23 -10.33 14.54
CA THR A 146 15.19 -10.40 13.41
C THR A 146 15.11 -11.69 12.57
N ASP A 147 14.37 -12.70 13.03
CA ASP A 147 14.13 -13.98 12.36
C ASP A 147 12.81 -14.04 11.55
N VAL A 148 11.94 -13.04 11.68
CA VAL A 148 10.65 -12.98 10.96
C VAL A 148 10.84 -12.54 9.50
N PRO A 149 10.39 -13.33 8.50
CA PRO A 149 10.47 -12.94 7.10
C PRO A 149 9.59 -11.71 6.79
N PHE A 150 10.21 -10.62 6.33
CA PHE A 150 9.54 -9.35 6.07
C PHE A 150 9.69 -8.89 4.61
N ASN A 151 8.55 -8.53 4.01
CA ASN A 151 8.45 -8.01 2.65
C ASN A 151 7.82 -6.61 2.70
N PHE A 152 8.45 -5.61 2.08
CA PHE A 152 7.86 -4.29 1.89
C PHE A 152 7.35 -4.11 0.46
N LEU A 153 6.19 -3.45 0.32
CA LEU A 153 5.54 -3.14 -0.96
C LEU A 153 5.33 -1.62 -1.09
N ILE A 154 5.84 -1.01 -2.17
CA ILE A 154 5.25 0.23 -2.70
C ILE A 154 4.33 -0.18 -3.85
N VAL A 155 3.07 0.24 -3.78
CA VAL A 155 2.15 0.23 -4.93
C VAL A 155 2.00 1.69 -5.37
N GLY A 156 2.84 2.14 -6.30
CA GLY A 156 2.83 3.48 -6.88
C GLY A 156 2.83 3.38 -8.40
N VAL A 157 2.01 4.19 -9.08
CA VAL A 157 1.54 3.81 -10.42
C VAL A 157 1.43 5.01 -11.37
N ALA A 158 2.42 5.20 -12.22
CA ALA A 158 2.19 5.84 -13.51
C ALA A 158 1.97 4.77 -14.59
N ASP A 159 1.27 5.16 -15.66
CA ASP A 159 1.29 4.42 -16.93
C ASP A 159 2.75 4.12 -17.36
N PRO A 160 3.05 2.94 -17.94
CA PRO A 160 4.43 2.56 -18.25
C PRO A 160 5.17 3.52 -19.20
N ASP A 161 4.50 4.13 -20.17
CA ASP A 161 5.11 5.09 -21.08
C ASP A 161 5.31 6.46 -20.39
N VAL A 162 4.39 6.86 -19.51
CA VAL A 162 4.53 8.05 -18.64
C VAL A 162 5.72 7.89 -17.67
N PHE A 163 5.85 6.72 -17.02
CA PHE A 163 6.99 6.42 -16.15
C PHE A 163 8.31 6.40 -16.94
N ALA A 164 8.33 5.72 -18.09
CA ALA A 164 9.50 5.66 -18.96
C ALA A 164 9.88 7.01 -19.59
N ALA A 165 8.94 7.92 -19.78
CA ALA A 165 9.22 9.30 -20.20
C ALA A 165 9.94 10.07 -19.08
N ALA A 166 9.41 10.02 -17.86
CA ALA A 166 10.02 10.70 -16.71
C ALA A 166 11.44 10.19 -16.37
N LEU A 167 11.70 8.89 -16.52
CA LEU A 167 13.06 8.34 -16.39
C LEU A 167 14.03 8.93 -17.43
N LYS A 168 13.59 9.13 -18.69
CA LYS A 168 14.41 9.74 -19.77
C LYS A 168 14.74 11.21 -19.49
N GLU A 169 13.90 11.89 -18.71
CA GLU A 169 14.13 13.26 -18.21
C GLU A 169 15.06 13.31 -16.98
N GLY A 170 15.57 12.15 -16.51
CA GLY A 170 16.49 12.06 -15.37
C GLY A 170 15.80 12.06 -14.00
N LYS A 171 14.47 11.98 -13.93
CA LYS A 171 13.72 11.87 -12.67
C LYS A 171 13.92 10.45 -12.10
N GLN A 172 14.69 10.32 -11.02
CA GLN A 172 15.07 9.01 -10.46
C GLN A 172 13.94 8.28 -9.70
N MET A 173 13.00 9.04 -9.14
CA MET A 173 11.81 8.54 -8.40
C MET A 173 10.55 9.31 -8.86
N PRO A 174 10.12 9.15 -10.13
CA PRO A 174 8.95 9.84 -10.63
C PRO A 174 7.68 9.12 -10.13
N TYR A 175 6.63 9.87 -9.82
CA TYR A 175 5.30 9.33 -9.48
C TYR A 175 5.26 8.34 -8.28
N SER A 176 6.22 8.43 -7.35
CA SER A 176 6.12 7.75 -6.04
C SER A 176 5.18 8.49 -5.09
N ALA A 177 4.67 7.83 -4.05
CA ALA A 177 3.70 8.39 -3.08
C ALA A 177 4.27 9.49 -2.15
N HIS A 178 5.47 9.99 -2.48
CA HIS A 178 6.32 10.88 -1.70
C HIS A 178 6.79 12.07 -2.57
N ASN A 179 6.20 12.19 -3.76
CA ASN A 179 6.48 13.15 -4.81
C ASN A 179 5.23 14.02 -4.98
N PRO A 180 5.32 15.36 -5.11
CA PRO A 180 4.15 16.20 -5.40
C PRO A 180 3.40 15.77 -6.67
N ASN A 181 4.10 15.13 -7.61
CA ASN A 181 3.54 14.58 -8.83
C ASN A 181 3.02 13.14 -8.65
N PHE A 182 2.57 12.70 -7.48
CA PHE A 182 2.17 11.31 -7.25
C PHE A 182 0.93 10.90 -8.09
N ILE A 183 1.14 10.15 -9.17
CA ILE A 183 0.06 9.60 -10.01
C ILE A 183 -0.27 8.19 -9.54
N VAL A 184 -1.56 7.82 -9.62
CA VAL A 184 -2.04 6.44 -9.55
C VAL A 184 -2.91 6.15 -10.78
N ASP A 185 -2.41 5.39 -11.74
CA ASP A 185 -3.28 4.74 -12.72
C ASP A 185 -4.20 3.73 -12.01
N LEU A 186 -5.51 4.02 -12.05
CA LEU A 186 -6.56 3.25 -11.39
C LEU A 186 -6.62 1.79 -11.88
N ALA A 187 -6.13 1.49 -13.09
CA ALA A 187 -6.11 0.13 -13.62
C ALA A 187 -5.15 -0.79 -12.85
N ALA A 188 -4.12 -0.24 -12.19
CA ALA A 188 -3.17 -1.02 -11.41
C ALA A 188 -3.56 -1.18 -9.92
N ILE A 189 -4.62 -0.53 -9.43
CA ILE A 189 -5.14 -0.79 -8.06
C ILE A 189 -5.51 -2.28 -7.92
N PRO A 190 -6.34 -2.88 -8.82
CA PRO A 190 -6.50 -4.33 -8.95
C PRO A 190 -5.21 -5.14 -9.00
N VAL A 191 -4.16 -4.63 -9.66
CA VAL A 191 -2.87 -5.33 -9.82
C VAL A 191 -2.10 -5.33 -8.51
N GLY A 192 -2.10 -4.21 -7.77
CA GLY A 192 -1.58 -4.10 -6.41
C GLY A 192 -2.27 -5.05 -5.43
N THR A 193 -3.61 -5.11 -5.44
CA THR A 193 -4.36 -6.06 -4.59
C THR A 193 -4.01 -7.51 -4.91
N LYS A 194 -3.88 -7.87 -6.19
CA LYS A 194 -3.41 -9.20 -6.63
C LYS A 194 -1.99 -9.50 -6.17
N ILE A 195 -1.06 -8.56 -6.31
CA ILE A 195 0.33 -8.68 -5.86
C ILE A 195 0.39 -8.95 -4.35
N ALA A 196 -0.26 -8.10 -3.54
CA ALA A 196 -0.30 -8.25 -2.09
C ALA A 196 -0.91 -9.61 -1.67
N THR A 197 -2.03 -9.99 -2.31
CA THR A 197 -2.70 -11.28 -2.09
C THR A 197 -1.78 -12.46 -2.40
N VAL A 198 -1.07 -12.44 -3.53
CA VAL A 198 -0.16 -13.53 -3.93
C VAL A 198 1.07 -13.58 -3.02
N ALA A 199 1.63 -12.43 -2.62
CA ALA A 199 2.74 -12.37 -1.67
C ALA A 199 2.35 -12.97 -0.29
N MET A 200 1.19 -12.59 0.23
CA MET A 200 0.64 -13.11 1.50
C MET A 200 0.37 -14.61 1.44
N LEU A 201 -0.23 -15.09 0.34
CA LEU A 201 -0.47 -16.53 0.13
C LEU A 201 0.83 -17.32 -0.11
N ASN A 202 1.92 -16.69 -0.55
CA ASN A 202 3.23 -17.31 -0.68
C ASN A 202 3.94 -17.43 0.69
N LEU A 203 3.87 -16.39 1.53
CA LEU A 203 4.33 -16.44 2.93
C LEU A 203 3.59 -17.55 3.72
N LEU A 204 2.27 -17.68 3.53
CA LEU A 204 1.47 -18.76 4.12
C LEU A 204 1.78 -20.17 3.57
N ALA A 205 2.52 -20.30 2.46
CA ALA A 205 2.79 -21.59 1.81
C ALA A 205 4.02 -22.34 2.37
N LYS A 206 4.71 -21.76 3.37
CA LYS A 206 5.80 -22.41 4.11
C LYS A 206 5.41 -22.64 5.58
N GLU A 207 5.51 -23.83 6.16
CA GLU A 207 5.89 -25.14 5.59
C GLU A 207 4.86 -26.20 5.96
N ALA A 208 4.49 -27.04 4.99
CA ALA A 208 4.23 -28.44 5.31
C ALA A 208 5.61 -29.09 5.51
N ALA A 209 5.92 -29.44 6.76
CA ALA A 209 7.22 -30.02 7.11
C ALA A 209 7.47 -31.37 6.40
N PRO A 210 8.74 -31.71 6.10
CA PRO A 210 9.13 -33.01 5.53
C PRO A 210 8.99 -34.18 6.50
#